data_AF-A0A6G3C4G6-F1
#
_entry.id   AF-A0A6G3C4G6-F1
#
_cell.length_a   1.000
_cell.length_b   1.000
_cell.length_c   1.000
_cell.angle_alpha   90.00
_cell.angle_beta   90.00
_cell.angle_gamma   90.00
#
_symmetry.space_group_name_H-M   'P 1'
#
loop_
_entity.id
_entity.type
_entity.pdbx_description
1 polymer ?
#
loop_
_entity_poly.entity_id
_entity_poly.type
_entity_poly.pdbx_seq_one_letter_code
_entity_poly.pdbx_strand_id
1 'polypeptide(L)'
;MTVTDVERTPARTAPGAEPLLARPGLHYAPVPGGVYFSGSRGQFVLRGSELLYAVADGCVPLLRAGTTEDALVAEFGTERARPAVRHLLGKLRENGLLLDAAALTEPEPPAALAARYAETLARLTARLDDPYAAFARLRRARV
;
A
#
# COMPACT_ATOMS: atom_id res chain seq x y z
N MET A 1 21.74 -15.11 -36.41
CA MET A 1 22.16 -16.09 -35.39
C MET A 1 22.58 -15.31 -34.15
N THR A 2 21.58 -14.83 -33.41
CA THR A 2 21.13 -15.35 -32.08
C THR A 2 22.05 -14.90 -30.95
N VAL A 3 21.83 -13.67 -30.51
CA VAL A 3 22.26 -13.17 -29.20
C VAL A 3 21.20 -13.67 -28.21
N THR A 4 21.60 -14.59 -27.34
CA THR A 4 20.73 -15.21 -26.35
C THR A 4 20.40 -14.19 -25.26
N ASP A 5 19.10 -13.99 -25.07
CA ASP A 5 18.47 -13.21 -24.00
C ASP A 5 18.89 -13.80 -22.64
N VAL A 6 19.58 -13.00 -21.82
CA VAL A 6 19.89 -13.36 -20.44
C VAL A 6 18.64 -13.10 -19.64
N GLU A 7 17.95 -14.18 -19.26
CA GLU A 7 16.87 -14.18 -18.28
C GLU A 7 17.29 -13.38 -17.04
N ARG A 8 16.71 -12.19 -16.92
CA ARG A 8 16.88 -11.31 -15.77
C ARG A 8 16.02 -11.86 -14.63
N THR A 9 16.60 -12.75 -13.83
CA THR A 9 16.03 -13.17 -12.54
C THR A 9 15.66 -11.93 -11.72
N PRO A 10 14.40 -11.77 -11.25
CA PRO A 10 14.08 -10.65 -10.37
C PRO A 10 14.88 -10.79 -9.08
N ALA A 11 15.59 -9.72 -8.73
CA ALA A 11 16.43 -9.65 -7.56
C ALA A 11 15.62 -10.04 -6.31
N ARG A 12 16.20 -10.93 -5.51
CA ARG A 12 15.67 -11.31 -4.20
C ARG A 12 15.59 -10.06 -3.32
N THR A 13 14.37 -9.58 -3.11
CA THR A 13 14.01 -8.46 -2.26
C THR A 13 14.64 -8.66 -0.88
N ALA A 14 15.47 -7.69 -0.45
CA ALA A 14 16.08 -7.70 0.87
C ALA A 14 15.00 -7.73 1.98
N PRO A 15 15.28 -8.30 3.17
CA PRO A 15 14.35 -8.21 4.29
C PRO A 15 14.09 -6.74 4.63
N GLY A 16 12.82 -6.30 4.49
CA GLY A 16 12.41 -4.90 4.60
C GLY A 16 11.94 -4.24 3.28
N ALA A 17 11.98 -4.95 2.16
CA ALA A 17 11.61 -4.41 0.85
C ALA A 17 10.27 -4.94 0.28
N GLU A 18 9.41 -5.51 1.14
CA GLU A 18 8.02 -5.77 0.74
C GLU A 18 7.27 -4.45 0.52
N PRO A 19 6.51 -4.34 -0.58
CA PRO A 19 5.85 -3.09 -0.93
C PRO A 19 4.76 -2.72 0.08
N LEU A 20 4.81 -1.49 0.54
CA LEU A 20 3.75 -0.81 1.28
C LEU A 20 2.68 -0.35 0.30
N LEU A 21 1.45 -0.79 0.53
CA LEU A 21 0.31 -0.45 -0.34
C LEU A 21 -0.81 0.19 0.47
N ALA A 22 -1.30 1.35 0.01
CA ALA A 22 -2.55 1.92 0.49
C ALA A 22 -3.72 1.00 0.12
N ARG A 23 -4.64 0.75 1.06
CA ARG A 23 -5.86 0.00 0.71
C ARG A 23 -6.69 0.78 -0.31
N PRO A 24 -7.36 0.09 -1.25
CA PRO A 24 -8.28 0.72 -2.18
C PRO A 24 -9.34 1.53 -1.45
N GLY A 25 -9.61 2.74 -1.95
CA GLY A 25 -10.53 3.68 -1.33
C GLY A 25 -9.93 4.48 -0.16
N LEU A 26 -8.60 4.51 0.01
CA LEU A 26 -7.96 5.48 0.89
C LEU A 26 -8.14 6.91 0.35
N HIS A 27 -8.81 7.74 1.12
CA HIS A 27 -8.98 9.17 0.89
C HIS A 27 -8.30 9.97 1.99
N TYR A 28 -7.81 11.16 1.63
CA TYR A 28 -7.25 12.13 2.57
C TYR A 28 -7.70 13.54 2.20
N ALA A 29 -7.83 14.41 3.21
CA ALA A 29 -8.19 15.81 3.02
C ALA A 29 -7.60 16.68 4.14
N PRO A 30 -7.19 17.93 3.85
CA PRO A 30 -6.74 18.85 4.88
C PRO A 30 -7.90 19.23 5.80
N VAL A 31 -7.61 19.38 7.10
CA VAL A 31 -8.55 19.88 8.11
C VAL A 31 -7.81 20.82 9.06
N PRO A 32 -8.48 21.72 9.78
CA PRO A 32 -7.79 22.61 10.73
C PRO A 32 -6.89 21.82 11.70
N GLY A 33 -5.60 22.14 11.71
CA GLY A 33 -4.58 21.51 12.54
C GLY A 33 -4.11 20.11 12.10
N GLY A 34 -4.39 19.68 10.86
CA GLY A 34 -3.92 18.38 10.39
C GLY A 34 -4.54 17.84 9.10
N VAL A 35 -4.62 16.51 9.00
CA VAL A 35 -5.14 15.80 7.81
C VAL A 35 -6.09 14.70 8.25
N TYR A 36 -7.27 14.69 7.64
CA TYR A 36 -8.23 13.60 7.79
C TYR A 36 -7.93 12.48 6.80
N PHE A 37 -7.95 11.24 7.27
CA PHE A 37 -7.82 10.02 6.46
C PHE A 37 -9.07 9.16 6.64
N SER A 38 -9.52 8.53 5.56
CA SER A 38 -10.63 7.58 5.60
C SER A 38 -10.49 6.49 4.56
N GLY A 39 -11.11 5.34 4.84
CA GLY A 39 -11.24 4.23 3.92
C GLY A 39 -12.24 3.21 4.43
N SER A 40 -12.34 2.06 3.76
CA SER A 40 -13.36 1.05 4.08
C SER A 40 -13.26 0.45 5.48
N ARG A 41 -12.09 0.53 6.14
CA ARG A 41 -11.85 -0.08 7.47
C ARG A 41 -11.80 0.90 8.62
N GLY A 42 -11.68 2.20 8.34
CA GLY A 42 -11.45 3.16 9.40
C GLY A 42 -11.26 4.58 8.89
N GLN A 43 -11.19 5.48 9.85
CA GLN A 43 -10.96 6.90 9.63
C GLN A 43 -10.25 7.49 10.84
N PHE A 44 -9.38 8.47 10.62
CA PHE A 44 -8.72 9.20 11.69
C PHE A 44 -8.28 10.59 11.23
N VAL A 45 -7.98 11.46 12.18
CA VAL A 45 -7.31 12.73 11.90
C VAL A 45 -5.89 12.69 12.46
N LEU A 46 -4.90 12.90 11.60
CA LEU A 46 -3.52 13.13 12.00
C LEU A 46 -3.36 14.61 12.37
N ARG A 47 -3.25 14.90 13.67
CA ARG A 47 -3.11 16.26 14.20
C ARG A 47 -1.64 16.65 14.35
N GLY A 48 -1.33 17.94 14.23
CA GLY A 48 -0.05 18.49 14.70
C GLY A 48 0.42 19.73 13.93
N SER A 49 0.26 19.76 12.62
CA SER A 49 0.66 20.88 11.78
C SER A 49 -0.11 20.88 10.47
N GLU A 50 -0.36 22.06 9.90
CA GLU A 50 -0.90 22.23 8.54
C GLU A 50 0.03 21.62 7.48
N LEU A 51 1.34 21.54 7.78
CA LEU A 51 2.34 20.94 6.87
C LEU A 51 2.17 19.41 6.73
N LEU A 52 1.40 18.76 7.60
CA LEU A 52 1.11 17.33 7.47
C LEU A 52 0.36 17.01 6.17
N TYR A 53 -0.38 17.98 5.61
CA TYR A 53 -1.02 17.79 4.32
C TYR A 53 0.02 17.56 3.21
N ALA A 54 1.11 18.32 3.16
CA ALA A 54 2.17 18.12 2.18
C ALA A 54 2.84 16.74 2.34
N VAL A 55 3.01 16.26 3.58
CA VAL A 55 3.53 14.90 3.83
C VAL A 55 2.56 13.84 3.32
N ALA A 56 1.26 13.99 3.58
CA ALA A 56 0.25 13.08 3.06
C ALA A 56 0.20 13.10 1.52
N ASP A 57 0.28 14.29 0.93
CA ASP A 57 0.21 14.50 -0.52
C ASP A 57 1.40 13.92 -1.27
N GLY A 58 2.60 13.94 -0.68
CA GLY A 58 3.77 13.22 -1.22
C GLY A 58 3.70 11.70 -1.03
N CYS A 59 3.26 11.23 0.15
CA CYS A 59 3.29 9.82 0.49
C CYS A 59 2.16 8.99 -0.17
N VAL A 60 0.92 9.47 -0.14
CA VAL A 60 -0.26 8.68 -0.50
C VAL A 60 -0.25 8.23 -1.98
N PRO A 61 0.13 9.06 -2.96
CA PRO A 61 0.23 8.61 -4.35
C PRO A 61 1.22 7.45 -4.54
N LEU A 62 2.38 7.52 -3.88
CA LEU A 62 3.40 6.45 -3.91
C LEU A 62 2.88 5.18 -3.23
N LEU A 63 2.17 5.31 -2.11
CA LEU A 63 1.52 4.18 -1.44
C LEU A 63 0.44 3.53 -2.30
N ARG A 64 -0.28 4.28 -3.15
CA ARG A 64 -1.27 3.69 -4.08
C ARG A 64 -0.62 2.88 -5.19
N ALA A 65 0.60 3.24 -5.59
CA ALA A 65 1.37 2.51 -6.60
C ALA A 65 2.14 1.30 -6.06
N GLY A 66 2.27 1.20 -4.73
CA GLY A 66 3.15 0.24 -4.07
C GLY A 66 4.56 0.81 -3.99
N THR A 67 5.08 0.98 -2.77
CA THR A 67 6.37 1.66 -2.54
C THR A 67 7.08 1.11 -1.30
N THR A 68 8.26 1.64 -0.97
CA THR A 68 9.00 1.29 0.26
C THR A 68 9.11 2.51 1.18
N GLU A 69 9.42 2.29 2.47
CA GLU A 69 9.70 3.40 3.40
C GLU A 69 10.84 4.29 2.86
N ASP A 70 11.90 3.70 2.32
CA ASP A 70 13.04 4.45 1.78
C ASP A 70 12.66 5.30 0.57
N ALA A 71 11.81 4.78 -0.32
CA ALA A 71 11.30 5.56 -1.46
C ALA A 71 10.42 6.73 -1.00
N LEU A 72 9.61 6.55 0.06
CA LEU A 72 8.85 7.63 0.67
C LEU A 72 9.74 8.69 1.31
N VAL A 73 10.85 8.29 1.96
CA VAL A 73 11.82 9.24 2.53
C VAL A 73 12.56 10.00 1.43
N ALA A 74 12.94 9.30 0.36
CA ALA A 74 13.61 9.88 -0.80
C ALA A 74 12.75 10.95 -1.50
N GLU A 75 11.43 10.80 -1.52
CA GLU A 75 10.49 11.81 -2.05
C GLU A 75 10.66 13.18 -1.39
N PHE A 76 10.95 13.22 -0.08
CA PHE A 76 11.19 14.48 0.64
C PHE A 76 12.64 14.98 0.53
N GLY A 77 13.52 14.24 -0.13
CA GLY A 77 14.92 14.61 -0.36
C GLY A 77 15.78 14.66 0.92
N THR A 78 15.29 14.16 2.06
CA THR A 78 16.03 14.19 3.31
C THR A 78 15.67 13.05 4.28
N GLU A 79 16.69 12.40 4.83
CA GLU A 79 16.54 11.40 5.90
C GLU A 79 15.87 11.96 7.16
N ARG A 80 15.88 13.28 7.37
CA ARG A 80 15.15 13.92 8.47
C ARG A 80 13.62 13.72 8.38
N ALA A 81 13.09 13.37 7.20
CA ALA A 81 11.68 13.05 7.02
C ALA A 81 11.29 11.68 7.56
N ARG A 82 12.25 10.77 7.79
CA ARG A 82 11.98 9.37 8.18
C ARG A 82 11.08 9.22 9.42
N PRO A 83 11.27 9.96 10.53
CA PRO A 83 10.35 9.87 11.67
C PRO A 83 8.92 10.26 11.32
N ALA A 84 8.72 11.27 10.47
CA ALA A 84 7.40 11.70 10.03
C ALA A 84 6.75 10.66 9.11
N VAL A 85 7.50 10.09 8.16
CA VAL A 85 7.05 8.98 7.30
C VAL A 85 6.65 7.78 8.14
N ARG A 86 7.49 7.36 9.09
CA ARG A 86 7.18 6.24 10.01
C ARG A 86 5.93 6.51 10.84
N HIS A 87 5.78 7.74 11.33
CA HIS A 87 4.61 8.12 12.11
C HIS A 87 3.32 8.01 11.27
N LEU A 88 3.33 8.51 10.04
CA LEU A 88 2.21 8.38 9.12
C LEU A 88 1.90 6.91 8.81
N LEU A 89 2.91 6.11 8.47
CA LEU A 89 2.74 4.68 8.17
C LEU A 89 2.20 3.91 9.38
N GLY A 90 2.69 4.23 10.59
CA GLY A 90 2.17 3.67 11.84
C GLY A 90 0.68 3.97 11.99
N LYS A 91 0.27 5.23 11.81
CA LYS A 91 -1.14 5.65 11.94
C LYS A 91 -2.04 5.02 10.88
N LEU A 92 -1.59 4.93 9.63
CA LEU A 92 -2.34 4.26 8.59
C LEU A 92 -2.48 2.75 8.87
N ARG A 93 -1.45 2.09 9.39
CA ARG A 93 -1.49 0.68 9.78
C ARG A 93 -2.44 0.45 10.96
N GLU A 94 -2.32 1.24 12.02
CA GLU A 94 -3.19 1.19 13.20
C GLU A 94 -4.67 1.32 12.84
N ASN A 95 -5.00 2.12 11.81
CA ASN A 95 -6.37 2.35 11.36
C ASN A 95 -6.79 1.44 10.18
N GLY A 96 -5.98 0.42 9.87
CA GLY A 96 -6.29 -0.55 8.82
C GLY A 96 -6.37 0.05 7.42
N LEU A 97 -5.67 1.16 7.15
CA LEU A 97 -5.64 1.85 5.86
C LEU A 97 -4.43 1.48 4.99
N LEU A 98 -3.46 0.77 5.55
CA LEU A 98 -2.40 0.08 4.80
C LEU A 98 -2.72 -1.41 4.67
N LEU A 99 -2.31 -1.99 3.54
CA LEU A 99 -2.20 -3.42 3.37
C LEU A 99 -0.85 -3.86 3.93
N ASP A 100 -0.86 -4.87 4.81
CA ASP A 100 0.36 -5.43 5.37
C ASP A 100 0.78 -6.63 4.52
N ALA A 101 1.79 -6.44 3.68
CA ALA A 101 2.28 -7.48 2.77
C ALA A 101 2.81 -8.70 3.55
N ALA A 102 3.41 -8.47 4.72
CA ALA A 102 3.97 -9.53 5.55
C ALA A 102 2.90 -10.44 6.18
N ALA A 103 1.64 -9.97 6.20
CA ALA A 103 0.50 -10.73 6.71
C ALA A 103 -0.23 -11.55 5.63
N LEU A 104 0.16 -11.41 4.35
CA LEU A 104 -0.48 -12.13 3.24
C LEU A 104 -0.02 -13.59 3.21
N THR A 105 -0.96 -14.53 3.21
CA THR A 105 -0.63 -15.97 3.12
C THR A 105 -0.64 -16.48 1.67
N GLU A 106 -1.24 -15.73 0.76
CA GLU A 106 -1.22 -15.98 -0.68
C GLU A 106 -0.70 -14.74 -1.41
N PRO A 107 0.11 -14.91 -2.47
CA PRO A 107 0.65 -13.78 -3.23
C PRO A 107 -0.44 -13.07 -4.02
N GLU A 108 -0.13 -11.84 -4.46
CA GLU A 108 -0.99 -11.13 -5.40
C GLU A 108 -1.20 -11.95 -6.68
N PRO A 109 -2.44 -12.03 -7.20
CA PRO A 109 -2.73 -12.72 -8.45
C PRO A 109 -1.90 -12.19 -9.63
N PRO A 110 -1.53 -13.05 -10.60
CA PRO A 110 -0.85 -12.61 -11.82
C PRO A 110 -1.63 -11.51 -12.54
N ALA A 111 -0.93 -10.56 -13.18
CA ALA A 111 -1.53 -9.35 -13.74
C ALA A 111 -2.75 -9.58 -14.65
N ALA A 112 -2.72 -10.60 -15.52
CA ALA A 112 -3.86 -10.95 -16.38
C ALA A 112 -5.10 -11.38 -15.57
N LEU A 113 -4.89 -12.09 -14.47
CA LEU A 113 -5.95 -12.50 -13.55
C LEU A 113 -6.42 -11.31 -12.70
N ALA A 114 -5.49 -10.49 -12.23
CA ALA A 114 -5.80 -9.28 -11.49
C ALA A 114 -6.67 -8.32 -12.30
N ALA A 115 -6.33 -8.08 -13.57
CA ALA A 115 -7.10 -7.25 -14.48
C ALA A 115 -8.53 -7.79 -14.71
N ARG A 116 -8.67 -9.10 -14.92
CA ARG A 116 -9.98 -9.74 -15.15
C ARG A 116 -10.92 -9.61 -13.93
N TYR A 117 -10.37 -9.58 -12.72
CA TYR A 117 -11.14 -9.53 -11.47
C TYR A 117 -10.87 -8.27 -10.65
N ALA A 118 -10.53 -7.16 -11.32
CA ALA A 118 -10.04 -5.94 -10.69
C ALA A 118 -11.00 -5.42 -9.60
N GLU A 119 -12.31 -5.36 -9.87
CA GLU A 119 -13.30 -4.90 -8.90
C GLU A 119 -13.43 -5.82 -7.68
N THR A 120 -13.41 -7.13 -7.90
CA THR A 120 -13.48 -8.12 -6.82
C THR A 120 -12.25 -8.02 -5.93
N LEU A 121 -11.07 -7.94 -6.53
CA LEU A 121 -9.82 -7.77 -5.79
C LEU A 121 -9.81 -6.44 -5.04
N ALA A 122 -10.18 -5.33 -5.68
CA ALA A 122 -10.28 -4.03 -5.02
C ALA A 122 -11.22 -4.08 -3.80
N ARG A 123 -12.37 -4.75 -3.93
CA ARG A 123 -13.33 -4.91 -2.83
C ARG A 123 -12.79 -5.73 -1.67
N LEU A 124 -12.12 -6.85 -1.96
CA LEU A 124 -11.52 -7.73 -0.96
C LEU A 124 -10.33 -7.03 -0.28
N THR A 125 -9.41 -6.45 -1.06
CA THR A 125 -8.24 -5.71 -0.58
C THR A 125 -8.63 -4.48 0.24
N ALA A 126 -9.77 -3.86 -0.03
CA ALA A 126 -10.27 -2.78 0.82
C ALA A 126 -10.71 -3.25 2.22
N ARG A 127 -11.08 -4.53 2.42
CA ARG A 127 -11.81 -4.99 3.62
C ARG A 127 -11.13 -6.07 4.43
N LEU A 128 -10.38 -6.97 3.78
CA LEU A 128 -9.86 -8.18 4.41
C LEU A 128 -8.37 -8.06 4.71
N ASP A 129 -7.93 -8.66 5.81
CA ASP A 129 -6.50 -8.75 6.15
C ASP A 129 -5.73 -9.57 5.12
N ASP A 130 -6.29 -10.69 4.69
CA ASP A 130 -5.74 -11.54 3.62
C ASP A 130 -6.69 -11.61 2.40
N PRO A 131 -6.68 -10.58 1.55
CA PRO A 131 -7.59 -10.50 0.41
C PRO A 131 -7.29 -11.53 -0.68
N TYR A 132 -6.02 -11.93 -0.84
CA TYR A 132 -5.60 -12.85 -1.90
C TYR A 132 -5.94 -14.30 -1.56
N ALA A 133 -5.80 -14.71 -0.30
CA ALA A 133 -6.30 -16.01 0.14
C ALA A 133 -7.84 -16.09 0.04
N ALA A 134 -8.55 -15.02 0.40
CA ALA A 134 -9.99 -14.95 0.23
C ALA A 134 -10.41 -15.06 -1.26
N PHE A 135 -9.68 -14.40 -2.15
CA PHE A 135 -9.89 -14.49 -3.60
C PHE A 135 -9.61 -15.89 -4.13
N ALA A 136 -8.50 -16.52 -3.73
CA ALA A 136 -8.15 -17.89 -4.12
C ALA A 136 -9.22 -18.90 -3.66
N ARG A 137 -9.74 -18.75 -2.43
CA ARG A 137 -10.85 -19.56 -1.93
C ARG A 137 -12.12 -19.37 -2.75
N LEU A 138 -12.50 -18.12 -3.04
CA LEU A 138 -13.66 -17.81 -3.88
C LEU A 138 -13.54 -18.46 -5.27
N ARG A 139 -12.34 -18.42 -5.85
CA ARG A 139 -12.02 -19.02 -7.15
C ARG A 139 -12.11 -20.55 -7.19
N ARG A 140 -11.88 -21.22 -6.06
CA ARG A 140 -11.90 -22.68 -5.91
C ARG A 140 -13.27 -23.21 -5.48
N ALA A 141 -14.14 -22.35 -4.94
CA ALA A 141 -15.48 -22.73 -4.50
C ALA A 141 -16.34 -23.28 -5.66
N ARG A 142 -17.13 -24.30 -5.35
CA ARG A 142 -18.21 -24.83 -6.19
C ARG A 142 -19.53 -24.59 -5.44
N VAL A 143 -20.54 -24.12 -6.16
CA VAL A 143 -21.91 -23.89 -5.67
C VAL A 143 -22.85 -24.75 -6.49
#